data_AF-A0A4P9YVU1-F1
#
_entry.id   AF-A0A4P9YVU1-F1
#
_cell.length_a   1.000
_cell.length_b   1.000
_cell.length_c   1.000
_cell.angle_alpha   90.00
_cell.angle_beta   90.00
_cell.angle_gamma   90.00
#
_symmetry.space_group_name_H-M   'P 1'
#
loop_
_entity.id
_entity.type
_entity.pdbx_description
1 polymer ?
#
loop_
_entity_poly.entity_id
_entity_poly.type
_entity_poly.pdbx_seq_one_letter_code
_entity_poly.pdbx_strand_id
1 'polypeptide(L)'
;MEPVYLGYRDVEVDANDATTTDAFQSYFGGHPIWLDEAQKPDRQMVQCGGCGDPMYLLVQLYAPLEHRPHERVIYVWGCNRRQCMRKPNR
;
A
#
# COMPACT_ATOMS: atom_id res chain seq x y z
N MET A 1 15.43 6.56 23.71
CA MET A 1 15.21 6.41 22.25
C MET A 1 14.32 5.22 22.07
N GLU A 2 13.19 5.39 21.40
CA GLU A 2 12.36 4.24 21.06
C GLU A 2 13.06 3.41 19.96
N PRO A 3 12.97 2.07 20.03
CA PRO A 3 13.54 1.21 19.01
C PRO A 3 12.87 1.45 17.66
N VAL A 4 13.68 1.56 16.60
CA VAL A 4 13.19 1.61 15.22
C VAL A 4 13.08 0.18 14.70
N TYR A 5 11.87 -0.26 14.39
CA TYR A 5 11.62 -1.57 13.79
C TYR A 5 11.73 -1.48 12.27
N LEU A 6 12.58 -2.34 11.69
CA LEU A 6 12.68 -2.50 10.24
C LEU A 6 11.76 -3.64 9.80
N GLY A 7 10.90 -3.36 8.82
CA GLY A 7 10.10 -4.40 8.15
C GLY A 7 10.97 -5.18 7.18
N TYR A 8 11.05 -6.50 7.36
CA TYR A 8 11.69 -7.41 6.41
C TYR A 8 10.61 -8.10 5.58
N ARG A 9 10.97 -8.48 4.34
CA ARG A 9 10.12 -9.36 3.54
C ARG A 9 10.03 -10.71 4.25
N ASP A 10 8.81 -11.12 4.55
CA ASP A 10 8.53 -12.44 5.11
C ASP A 10 8.41 -13.47 3.96
N VAL A 11 7.57 -14.48 4.11
CA VAL A 11 7.32 -15.52 3.12
C VAL A 11 6.60 -14.98 1.86
N GLU A 12 6.83 -15.64 0.73
CA GLU A 12 6.02 -15.41 -0.47
C GLU A 12 4.59 -15.91 -0.24
N VAL A 13 3.61 -15.08 -0.55
CA VAL A 13 2.20 -15.45 -0.37
C VAL A 13 1.69 -16.06 -1.68
N ASP A 14 1.17 -17.29 -1.61
CA ASP A 14 0.49 -17.92 -2.75
C ASP A 14 -0.84 -17.18 -2.99
N ALA A 15 -1.18 -16.93 -4.26
CA ALA A 15 -2.45 -16.32 -4.63
C ALA A 15 -3.68 -17.12 -4.16
N ASN A 16 -3.53 -18.40 -3.82
CA ASN A 16 -4.58 -19.25 -3.27
C ASN A 16 -4.55 -19.35 -1.73
N ASP A 17 -3.60 -18.71 -1.06
CA ASP A 17 -3.55 -18.71 0.40
C ASP A 17 -4.70 -17.86 0.95
N ALA A 18 -5.48 -18.40 1.89
CA ALA A 18 -6.58 -17.69 2.52
C ALA A 18 -6.14 -16.38 3.20
N THR A 19 -4.87 -16.28 3.61
CA THR A 19 -4.29 -15.07 4.18
C THR A 19 -4.22 -13.92 3.18
N THR A 20 -4.23 -14.15 1.86
CA THR A 20 -4.27 -13.09 0.83
C THR A 20 -5.54 -12.23 0.81
N THR A 21 -6.47 -12.48 1.72
CA THR A 21 -7.72 -11.74 1.85
C THR A 21 -7.83 -10.95 3.16
N ASP A 22 -6.77 -10.92 3.98
CA ASP A 22 -6.76 -10.22 5.27
C ASP A 22 -6.23 -8.78 5.14
N ALA A 23 -7.10 -7.79 5.40
CA ALA A 23 -6.72 -6.37 5.40
C ALA A 23 -5.76 -5.99 6.54
N PHE A 24 -5.70 -6.78 7.62
CA PHE A 24 -4.86 -6.54 8.80
C PHE A 24 -3.42 -7.07 8.62
N GLN A 25 -3.07 -7.50 7.41
CA GLN A 25 -1.72 -7.90 7.03
C GLN A 25 -1.06 -6.86 6.12
N SER A 26 0.28 -6.84 6.17
CA SER A 26 1.11 -5.94 5.37
C SER A 26 1.68 -6.66 4.16
N TYR A 27 1.57 -6.05 2.97
CA TYR A 27 1.98 -6.64 1.70
C TYR A 27 2.76 -5.65 0.85
N PHE A 28 3.73 -6.16 0.09
CA PHE A 28 4.37 -5.43 -1.00
C PHE A 28 3.72 -5.81 -2.33
N GLY A 29 3.29 -4.82 -3.11
CA GLY A 29 2.65 -5.04 -4.39
C GLY A 29 1.28 -5.71 -4.30
N GLY A 30 0.89 -6.41 -5.37
CA GLY A 30 -0.37 -7.14 -5.46
C GLY A 30 -1.59 -6.25 -5.71
N HIS A 31 -2.77 -6.78 -5.38
CA HIS A 31 -4.03 -6.04 -5.38
C HIS A 31 -4.37 -5.64 -3.94
N PRO A 32 -4.88 -4.42 -3.71
CA PRO A 32 -5.23 -3.97 -2.38
C PRO A 32 -6.37 -4.80 -1.80
N ILE A 33 -6.26 -5.12 -0.52
CA ILE A 33 -7.35 -5.68 0.29
C ILE A 33 -7.90 -4.53 1.11
N TRP A 34 -9.15 -4.16 0.89
CA TRP A 34 -9.71 -2.96 1.51
C TRP A 34 -10.15 -3.23 2.95
N LEU A 35 -9.70 -2.38 3.88
CA LEU A 35 -10.18 -2.41 5.27
C LEU A 35 -11.69 -2.18 5.34
N ASP A 36 -12.21 -1.30 4.48
CA ASP A 36 -13.63 -1.04 4.29
C ASP A 36 -13.91 -0.84 2.79
N GLU A 37 -14.74 -1.71 2.23
CA GLU A 37 -15.17 -1.65 0.83
C GLU A 37 -15.91 -0.35 0.49
N ALA A 38 -16.56 0.31 1.46
CA ALA A 38 -17.22 1.59 1.23
C ALA A 38 -16.22 2.76 1.12
N GLN A 39 -14.98 2.58 1.58
CA GLN A 39 -13.93 3.60 1.63
C GLN A 39 -12.86 3.40 0.55
N LYS A 40 -13.18 2.64 -0.51
CA LYS A 40 -12.27 2.46 -1.65
C LYS A 40 -11.89 3.81 -2.26
N PRO A 41 -10.61 4.03 -2.61
CA PRO A 41 -10.17 5.27 -3.22
C PRO A 41 -10.83 5.46 -4.57
N ASP A 42 -11.23 6.70 -4.85
CA ASP A 42 -11.68 7.08 -6.19
C ASP A 42 -10.55 6.89 -7.19
N ARG A 43 -10.93 6.63 -8.45
CA ARG A 43 -9.98 6.42 -9.56
C ARG A 43 -8.92 7.52 -9.63
N GLN A 44 -9.27 8.77 -9.35
CA GLN A 44 -8.34 9.90 -9.41
C GLN A 44 -7.22 9.81 -8.37
N MET A 45 -7.48 9.22 -7.19
CA MET A 45 -6.49 9.06 -6.13
C MET A 45 -5.40 8.04 -6.49
N VAL A 46 -5.74 7.07 -7.35
CA VAL A 46 -4.84 6.01 -7.81
C VAL A 46 -4.32 6.26 -9.23
N GLN A 47 -4.53 7.46 -9.78
CA GLN A 47 -3.95 7.88 -11.06
C GLN A 47 -2.71 8.74 -10.85
N CYS A 48 -1.73 8.58 -11.74
CA CYS A 48 -0.53 9.40 -11.71
C CYS A 48 -0.86 10.83 -12.13
N GLY A 49 -0.58 11.82 -11.26
CA GLY A 49 -0.76 13.23 -11.60
C GLY A 49 0.13 13.73 -12.76
N GLY A 50 1.17 12.99 -13.14
CA GLY A 50 2.05 13.35 -14.26
C GLY A 50 1.58 12.86 -15.62
N CYS A 51 1.12 11.60 -15.71
CA CYS A 51 0.72 10.99 -17.00
C CYS A 51 -0.75 10.59 -17.10
N GLY A 52 -1.52 10.64 -16.01
CA GLY A 52 -2.94 10.26 -15.96
C GLY A 52 -3.23 8.76 -15.92
N ASP A 53 -2.21 7.92 -16.08
CA ASP A 53 -2.35 6.47 -16.05
C ASP A 53 -2.55 5.91 -14.63
N PRO A 54 -3.19 4.74 -14.47
CA PRO A 54 -3.26 4.05 -13.19
C PRO A 54 -1.87 3.78 -12.61
N MET A 55 -1.75 3.98 -11.30
CA MET A 55 -0.56 3.65 -10.52
C MET A 55 -0.62 2.21 -10.02
N TYR A 56 0.55 1.66 -9.67
CA TYR A 56 0.67 0.35 -9.05
C TYR A 56 0.61 0.51 -7.53
N LEU A 57 -0.07 -0.41 -6.85
CA LEU A 57 0.08 -0.55 -5.41
C LEU A 57 1.53 -0.96 -5.13
N LEU A 58 2.24 -0.19 -4.31
CA LEU A 58 3.60 -0.48 -3.90
C LEU A 58 3.61 -1.22 -2.57
N VAL A 59 2.81 -0.76 -1.61
CA VAL A 59 2.69 -1.38 -0.30
C VAL A 59 1.30 -1.12 0.31
N GLN A 60 0.79 -2.13 1.01
CA GLN A 60 -0.30 -2.05 1.97
C GLN A 60 0.31 -2.31 3.36
N LEU A 61 0.05 -1.45 4.34
CA LEU A 61 0.60 -1.55 5.68
C LEU A 61 -0.51 -1.50 6.72
N TYR A 62 -0.65 -2.56 7.50
CA TYR A 62 -1.46 -2.51 8.72
C TYR A 62 -0.73 -1.64 9.75
N ALA A 63 -1.40 -0.59 10.22
CA ALA A 63 -0.83 0.45 11.06
C ALA A 63 -1.68 0.66 12.33
N PRO A 64 -1.70 -0.34 13.24
CA PRO A 64 -2.42 -0.24 14.50
C PRO A 64 -1.83 0.88 15.33
N LEU A 65 -2.68 1.54 16.10
CA LEU A 65 -2.26 2.62 16.99
C LEU A 65 -2.79 2.32 18.39
N GLU A 66 -1.86 2.18 19.33
CA GLU A 66 -2.20 1.85 20.72
C GLU A 66 -3.22 2.85 21.27
N HIS A 67 -4.18 2.31 22.04
CA HIS A 67 -5.24 3.09 22.69
C HIS A 67 -6.16 3.86 21.72
N ARG A 68 -6.25 3.46 20.45
CA ARG A 68 -7.22 4.01 19.50
C ARG A 68 -8.28 2.97 19.14
N PRO A 69 -9.56 3.38 19.01
CA PRO A 69 -10.66 2.44 18.76
C PRO A 69 -10.78 1.99 17.30
N HIS A 70 -9.96 2.53 16.40
CA HIS A 70 -10.07 2.28 14.96
C HIS A 70 -8.76 1.75 14.41
N GLU A 71 -8.88 0.65 13.67
CA GLU A 71 -7.79 0.10 12.87
C GLU A 71 -7.51 0.99 11.66
N ARG A 72 -6.26 0.96 11.19
CA ARG A 72 -5.88 1.65 9.95
C ARG A 72 -5.01 0.76 9.08
N VAL A 73 -5.24 0.90 7.79
CA VAL A 73 -4.39 0.34 6.75
C VAL A 73 -3.94 1.48 5.85
N ILE A 74 -2.64 1.59 5.62
CA ILE A 74 -2.02 2.58 4.75
C ILE A 74 -1.73 1.92 3.41
N TYR A 75 -2.25 2.50 2.33
CA TYR A 75 -1.99 2.05 0.97
C TYR A 75 -1.13 3.09 0.27
N VAL A 76 -0.06 2.66 -0.40
CA VAL A 76 0.85 3.53 -1.13
C VAL A 76 0.88 3.11 -2.59
N TRP A 77 0.62 4.06 -3.48
CA TRP A 77 0.66 3.84 -4.92
C TRP A 77 1.78 4.63 -5.58
N GLY A 78 2.29 4.11 -6.69
CA GLY A 78 3.35 4.75 -7.45
C GLY A 78 3.25 4.52 -8.96
N CYS A 79 3.70 5.52 -9.71
CA CYS A 79 3.88 5.41 -11.15
C CYS A 79 5.26 4.82 -11.46
N ASN A 80 5.32 3.81 -12.31
CA ASN A 80 6.58 3.21 -12.77
C ASN A 80 7.08 3.77 -14.11
N ARG A 81 6.39 4.76 -14.69
CA ARG A 81 6.78 5.34 -15.99
C ARG A 81 7.96 6.28 -15.84
N ARG A 82 8.98 6.09 -16.69
CA ARG A 82 10.21 6.88 -16.70
C ARG A 82 9.98 8.39 -16.79
N GLN A 83 8.99 8.82 -17.56
CA GLN A 83 8.65 10.24 -17.71
C GLN A 83 8.10 10.88 -16.42
N CYS A 84 7.52 10.08 -15.52
CA CYS A 84 6.94 10.55 -14.26
C CYS A 84 7.92 10.50 -13.08
N MET A 85 9.03 9.77 -13.23
CA MET A 85 10.08 9.72 -12.23
C MET A 85 10.85 11.04 -12.27
N ARG A 86 10.81 11.82 -11.17
CA ARG A 86 11.67 13.00 -11.02
C ARG A 86 13.12 12.57 -11.15
N LYS A 87 13.91 13.31 -11.94
CA LYS A 87 15.37 13.17 -11.91
C LYS A 87 15.87 13.59 -10.52
N PRO A 88 16.77 12.82 -9.88
CA PRO A 88 17.49 13.34 -8.73
C PRO A 88 18.27 14.57 -9.24
N ASN A 89 18.24 15.67 -8.46
CA ASN A 89 18.88 16.97 -8.69
C ASN A 89 17.96 18.12 -9.14
N ARG A 90 16.83 18.34 -8.45
CA ARG A 90 16.16 19.64 -8.40
C ARG A 90 15.66 19.96 -7.01
#